data_AF-A0A0Q4P8R8-F1
#
_entry.id   AF-A0A0Q4P8R8-F1
#
_cell.length_a   1.000
_cell.length_b   1.000
_cell.length_c   1.000
_cell.angle_alpha   90.00
_cell.angle_beta   90.00
_cell.angle_gamma   90.00
#
_symmetry.space_group_name_H-M   'P 1'
#
loop_
_entity.id
_entity.type
_entity.pdbx_description
1 polymer ?
#
loop_
_entity_poly.entity_id
_entity_poly.type
_entity_poly.pdbx_seq_one_letter_code
_entity_poly.pdbx_strand_id
1 'polypeptide(L)'
;MNSFEIGQKLTAVTMGIDAFERSQPAEGSLLGGEGLVPIYLGKGIVDPVSYSDRESIKADLVSLDTATAALPAGPRKVFLEGMLKSLRVAVKMLSGASPSFEEKVTDLVGAPAGREDAALIEDARAKVDALLTKSGFVNGSLGERVSAWEDARAIPTEKIETVFRELMADAKARTDKLIFDTGDYDMVLNPVRGMFYTARCSFDQGKMDLNYDLSFTRAALKHLVCHEVYPGHSTQLLSTKKAVDEGRAPADALLITTDAITGCVQEGIGDQGAHLIDFIEDDDDEIHVELRRVRSAAQTSAAWMLMVEGVPREDVANYLRDTAMGQEAWVQGRLRMAAHPFRGPFISSYWAGNEAVRRVRERVTKDQWPTFLDALYSNANSPQSLEMFPQTVIEKASA
;
A
#
# COMPACT_ATOMS: atom_id res chain seq x y z
N MET A 1 -24.06 17.70 7.66
CA MET A 1 -22.63 17.61 7.95
C MET A 1 -21.87 17.95 6.68
N ASN A 2 -20.86 18.81 6.76
CA ASN A 2 -19.89 18.99 5.67
C ASN A 2 -18.90 17.81 5.63
N SER A 3 -17.99 17.77 4.65
CA SER A 3 -17.08 16.63 4.50
C SER A 3 -16.05 16.47 5.63
N PHE A 4 -15.68 17.57 6.31
CA PHE A 4 -14.76 17.55 7.46
C PHE A 4 -15.43 16.96 8.70
N GLU A 5 -16.68 17.36 8.97
CA GLU A 5 -17.48 16.80 10.07
C GLU A 5 -17.73 15.30 9.85
N ILE A 6 -17.99 14.87 8.61
CA ILE A 6 -18.12 13.44 8.27
C ILE A 6 -16.78 12.72 8.50
N GLY A 7 -15.67 13.32 8.07
CA GLY A 7 -14.33 12.77 8.30
C GLY A 7 -13.96 12.60 9.78
N GLN A 8 -14.31 13.59 10.60
CA GLN A 8 -14.13 13.52 12.05
C GLN A 8 -15.01 12.40 12.66
N LYS A 9 -16.28 12.32 12.27
CA LYS A 9 -17.18 11.24 12.76
C LYS A 9 -16.70 9.86 12.30
N LEU A 10 -16.28 9.73 11.04
CA LEU A 10 -15.70 8.49 10.49
C LEU A 10 -14.50 8.06 11.34
N THR A 11 -13.59 8.99 11.65
CA THR A 11 -12.43 8.74 12.52
C THR A 11 -12.82 8.24 13.89
N ALA A 12 -13.76 8.91 14.54
CA ALA A 12 -14.24 8.52 15.88
C ALA A 12 -14.86 7.10 15.86
N VAL A 13 -15.66 6.80 14.83
CA VAL A 13 -16.30 5.48 14.65
C VAL A 13 -15.25 4.40 14.38
N THR A 14 -14.32 4.63 13.45
CA THR A 14 -13.27 3.66 13.10
C THR A 14 -12.37 3.36 14.29
N MET A 15 -11.94 4.37 15.04
CA MET A 15 -11.15 4.17 16.27
C MET A 15 -11.97 3.52 17.38
N GLY A 16 -13.29 3.75 17.44
CA GLY A 16 -14.20 3.03 18.32
C GLY A 16 -14.29 1.54 17.99
N ILE A 17 -14.37 1.19 16.70
CA ILE A 17 -14.35 -0.20 16.23
C ILE A 17 -13.01 -0.87 16.59
N ASP A 18 -11.89 -0.18 16.37
CA ASP A 18 -10.55 -0.66 16.76
C ASP A 18 -10.45 -0.92 18.27
N ALA A 19 -10.88 0.04 19.10
CA ALA A 19 -10.87 -0.12 20.56
C ALA A 19 -11.78 -1.27 21.02
N PHE A 20 -12.96 -1.41 20.43
CA PHE A 20 -13.89 -2.50 20.71
C PHE A 20 -13.27 -3.86 20.36
N GLU A 21 -12.62 -3.98 19.21
CA GLU A 21 -11.93 -5.21 18.79
C GLU A 21 -10.76 -5.54 19.72
N ARG A 22 -9.92 -4.57 20.06
CA ARG A 22 -8.78 -4.79 20.98
C ARG A 22 -9.21 -5.18 22.39
N SER A 23 -10.43 -4.87 22.79
CA SER A 23 -10.99 -5.29 24.09
C SER A 23 -11.48 -6.75 24.10
N GLN A 24 -11.64 -7.37 22.93
CA GLN A 24 -12.05 -8.77 22.83
C GLN A 24 -10.88 -9.71 23.22
N PRO A 25 -11.16 -10.94 23.67
CA PRO A 25 -10.12 -11.93 23.96
C PRO A 25 -9.18 -12.15 22.77
N ALA A 26 -7.87 -12.13 23.03
CA ALA A 26 -6.85 -12.26 21.98
C ALA A 26 -6.82 -13.65 21.30
N GLU A 27 -7.33 -14.68 21.96
CA GLU A 27 -7.40 -16.04 21.42
C GLU A 27 -8.39 -16.09 20.24
N GLY A 28 -7.87 -16.32 19.03
CA GLY A 28 -8.67 -16.32 17.81
C GLY A 28 -8.87 -14.94 17.16
N SER A 29 -8.17 -13.89 17.59
CA SER A 29 -8.23 -12.58 16.93
C SER A 29 -7.75 -12.66 15.49
N LEU A 30 -8.60 -12.22 14.55
CA LEU A 30 -8.30 -12.19 13.11
C LEU A 30 -7.13 -11.27 12.75
N LEU A 31 -6.82 -10.31 13.63
CA LEU A 31 -5.83 -9.26 13.42
C LEU A 31 -4.58 -9.46 14.27
N GLY A 32 -4.48 -10.55 15.03
CA GLY A 32 -3.30 -10.90 15.82
C GLY A 32 -2.93 -9.85 16.87
N GLY A 33 -3.90 -9.08 17.36
CA GLY A 33 -3.69 -7.99 18.31
C GLY A 33 -3.19 -6.66 17.72
N GLU A 34 -2.91 -6.59 16.41
CA GLU A 34 -2.52 -5.33 15.75
C GLU A 34 -3.68 -4.35 15.62
N GLY A 35 -4.93 -4.82 15.75
CA GLY A 35 -6.15 -4.03 15.64
C GLY A 35 -6.50 -3.66 14.20
N LEU A 36 -7.65 -3.00 14.05
CA LEU A 36 -8.16 -2.54 12.76
C LEU A 36 -7.37 -1.31 12.28
N VAL A 37 -6.85 -0.49 13.19
CA VAL A 37 -6.05 0.70 12.89
C VAL A 37 -4.65 0.52 13.48
N PRO A 38 -3.69 -0.08 12.74
CA PRO A 38 -2.34 -0.33 13.21
C PRO A 38 -1.54 0.96 13.46
N ILE A 39 -1.81 2.04 12.72
CA ILE A 39 -1.16 3.35 12.93
C ILE A 39 -2.26 4.42 12.96
N TYR A 40 -2.26 5.22 14.02
CA TYR A 40 -3.16 6.36 14.18
C TYR A 40 -2.40 7.59 14.69
N LEU A 41 -2.29 8.60 13.83
CA LEU A 41 -1.55 9.84 14.15
C LEU A 41 -2.43 10.91 14.82
N GLY A 42 -3.70 10.63 15.08
CA GLY A 42 -4.68 11.60 15.58
C GLY A 42 -4.98 11.51 17.07
N LYS A 43 -4.14 10.85 17.87
CA LYS A 43 -4.37 10.73 19.32
C LYS A 43 -4.50 12.11 19.97
N GLY A 44 -5.63 12.36 20.62
CA GLY A 44 -5.96 13.66 21.23
C GLY A 44 -6.57 14.69 20.27
N ILE A 45 -6.78 14.34 19.00
CA ILE A 45 -7.50 15.15 18.01
C ILE A 45 -8.96 14.71 17.92
N VAL A 46 -9.20 13.39 17.86
CA VAL A 46 -10.55 12.81 17.82
C VAL A 46 -10.67 11.72 18.86
N ASP A 47 -11.65 11.86 19.75
CA ASP A 47 -11.98 10.83 20.72
C ASP A 47 -12.74 9.67 20.05
N PRO A 48 -12.39 8.41 20.34
CA PRO A 48 -13.09 7.26 19.79
C PRO A 48 -14.51 7.17 20.35
N VAL A 49 -15.45 6.68 19.53
CA VAL A 49 -16.78 6.30 20.02
C VAL A 49 -16.64 5.07 20.92
N SER A 50 -17.25 5.12 22.11
CA SER A 50 -17.29 3.96 23.01
C SER A 50 -18.42 3.01 22.58
N TYR A 51 -18.07 1.79 22.20
CA TYR A 51 -19.05 0.75 21.86
C TYR A 51 -19.14 -0.31 22.95
N SER A 52 -20.37 -0.68 23.31
CA SER A 52 -20.68 -1.86 24.14
C SER A 52 -21.16 -3.06 23.31
N ASP A 53 -21.58 -2.81 22.07
CA ASP A 53 -22.19 -3.80 21.19
C ASP A 53 -22.03 -3.42 19.72
N ARG A 54 -22.24 -4.41 18.85
CA ARG A 54 -22.06 -4.29 17.40
C ARG A 54 -23.24 -3.62 16.69
N GLU A 55 -24.41 -3.55 17.31
CA GLU A 55 -25.57 -2.87 16.71
C GLU A 55 -25.37 -1.35 16.72
N SER A 56 -24.74 -0.84 17.78
CA SER A 56 -24.32 0.56 17.88
C SER A 56 -23.32 0.93 16.79
N ILE A 57 -22.33 0.06 16.51
CA ILE A 57 -21.39 0.23 15.38
C ILE A 57 -22.15 0.33 14.05
N LYS A 58 -23.08 -0.61 13.79
CA LYS A 58 -23.87 -0.61 12.55
C LYS A 58 -24.73 0.65 12.42
N ALA A 59 -25.34 1.12 13.50
CA ALA A 59 -26.16 2.33 13.51
C ALA A 59 -25.34 3.57 13.14
N ASP A 60 -24.11 3.68 13.65
CA ASP A 60 -23.22 4.79 13.29
C ASP A 60 -22.75 4.73 11.83
N LEU A 61 -22.47 3.54 11.30
CA LEU A 61 -22.16 3.37 9.88
C LEU A 61 -23.34 3.78 8.98
N VAL A 62 -24.58 3.46 9.35
CA VAL A 62 -25.79 3.91 8.63
C VAL A 62 -25.99 5.42 8.72
N SER A 63 -25.68 6.03 9.88
CA SER A 63 -25.70 7.48 10.03
C SER A 63 -24.67 8.15 9.12
N LEU A 64 -23.46 7.58 9.02
CA LEU A 64 -22.41 8.06 8.12
C LEU A 64 -22.78 7.89 6.64
N ASP A 65 -23.47 6.81 6.24
CA ASP A 65 -24.00 6.67 4.88
C ASP A 65 -24.94 7.81 4.53
N THR A 66 -25.90 8.08 5.41
CA THR A 66 -26.92 9.12 5.18
C THR A 66 -26.25 10.48 5.01
N ALA A 67 -25.23 10.78 5.83
CA ALA A 67 -24.46 12.00 5.74
C ALA A 67 -23.63 12.09 4.45
N THR A 68 -22.95 10.99 4.09
CA THR A 68 -22.11 10.90 2.88
C THR A 68 -22.94 11.00 1.61
N ALA A 69 -24.12 10.37 1.57
CA ALA A 69 -25.04 10.41 0.45
C ALA A 69 -25.53 11.84 0.16
N ALA A 70 -25.59 12.71 1.17
CA ALA A 70 -25.96 14.11 1.03
C ALA A 70 -24.83 15.01 0.49
N LEU A 71 -23.59 14.51 0.40
CA LEU A 71 -22.50 15.27 -0.22
C LEU A 71 -22.69 15.40 -1.74
N PRO A 72 -22.18 16.49 -2.35
CA PRO A 72 -22.07 16.61 -3.79
C PRO A 72 -21.29 15.46 -4.42
N ALA A 73 -21.59 15.13 -5.68
CA ALA A 73 -20.80 14.17 -6.43
C ALA A 73 -19.37 14.69 -6.61
N GLY A 74 -18.38 13.84 -6.32
CA GLY A 74 -16.97 14.18 -6.39
C GLY A 74 -16.08 13.16 -5.68
N PRO A 75 -14.75 13.33 -5.76
CA PRO A 75 -13.79 12.37 -5.22
C PRO A 75 -13.96 12.12 -3.72
N ARG A 76 -14.32 13.14 -2.93
CA ARG A 76 -14.58 12.95 -1.48
C ARG A 76 -15.67 11.95 -1.20
N LYS A 77 -16.80 12.09 -1.91
CA LYS A 77 -17.96 11.22 -1.73
C LYS A 77 -17.60 9.79 -2.11
N VAL A 78 -16.94 9.61 -3.25
CA VAL A 78 -16.45 8.30 -3.71
C VAL A 78 -15.51 7.65 -2.69
N PHE A 79 -14.58 8.41 -2.13
CA PHE A 79 -13.70 7.93 -1.07
C PHE A 79 -14.50 7.48 0.17
N LEU A 80 -15.38 8.34 0.70
CA LEU A 80 -16.14 8.06 1.91
C LEU A 80 -17.07 6.85 1.74
N GLU A 81 -17.76 6.74 0.59
CA GLU A 81 -18.61 5.59 0.26
C GLU A 81 -17.78 4.30 0.21
N GLY A 82 -16.60 4.35 -0.42
CA GLY A 82 -15.65 3.23 -0.45
C GLY A 82 -15.14 2.84 0.94
N MET A 83 -14.74 3.82 1.76
CA MET A 83 -14.24 3.56 3.11
C MET A 83 -15.32 2.98 4.03
N LEU A 84 -16.56 3.46 3.93
CA LEU A 84 -17.69 2.89 4.66
C LEU A 84 -17.98 1.44 4.22
N LYS A 85 -17.82 1.15 2.93
CA LYS A 85 -17.89 -0.22 2.40
C LYS A 85 -16.82 -1.12 3.04
N SER A 86 -15.56 -0.66 3.08
CA SER A 86 -14.45 -1.36 3.73
C SER A 86 -14.74 -1.66 5.20
N LEU A 87 -15.21 -0.66 5.94
CA LEU A 87 -15.53 -0.82 7.36
C LEU A 87 -16.66 -1.83 7.60
N ARG A 88 -17.67 -1.92 6.71
CA ARG A 88 -18.70 -2.95 6.83
C ARG A 88 -18.15 -4.36 6.66
N VAL A 89 -17.27 -4.57 5.68
CA VAL A 89 -16.63 -5.87 5.48
C VAL A 89 -15.74 -6.22 6.68
N ALA A 90 -14.96 -5.26 7.17
CA ALA A 90 -14.15 -5.44 8.38
C ALA A 90 -15.03 -5.82 9.59
N VAL A 91 -16.10 -5.06 9.87
CA VAL A 91 -17.04 -5.36 10.97
C VAL A 91 -17.72 -6.72 10.79
N LYS A 92 -18.10 -7.10 9.55
CA LYS A 92 -18.64 -8.43 9.23
C LYS A 92 -17.64 -9.53 9.57
N MET A 93 -16.36 -9.36 9.22
CA MET A 93 -15.28 -10.31 9.52
C MET A 93 -14.99 -10.40 11.01
N LEU A 94 -14.81 -9.26 11.69
CA LEU A 94 -14.67 -9.18 13.14
C LEU A 94 -15.89 -9.77 13.87
N SER A 95 -17.04 -9.82 13.19
CA SER A 95 -18.23 -10.48 13.69
C SER A 95 -18.25 -12.02 13.57
N GLY A 96 -17.19 -12.61 13.03
CA GLY A 96 -17.04 -14.05 12.82
C GLY A 96 -17.59 -14.54 11.48
N ALA A 97 -18.06 -13.64 10.60
CA ALA A 97 -18.45 -14.05 9.25
C ALA A 97 -17.22 -14.19 8.34
N SER A 98 -17.35 -15.06 7.33
CA SER A 98 -16.30 -15.34 6.36
C SER A 98 -16.74 -14.89 4.96
N PRO A 99 -16.64 -13.59 4.61
CA PRO A 99 -16.90 -13.14 3.26
C PRO A 99 -15.96 -13.83 2.26
N SER A 100 -16.39 -13.93 0.99
CA SER A 100 -15.56 -14.55 -0.05
C SER A 100 -14.27 -13.76 -0.26
N PHE A 101 -13.24 -14.39 -0.84
CA PHE A 101 -12.01 -13.68 -1.18
C PHE A 101 -12.29 -12.52 -2.15
N GLU A 102 -13.17 -12.75 -3.13
CA GLU A 102 -13.67 -11.72 -4.05
C GLU A 102 -14.31 -10.53 -3.34
N GLU A 103 -15.26 -10.79 -2.42
CA GLU A 103 -15.91 -9.71 -1.63
C GLU A 103 -14.86 -8.90 -0.87
N LYS A 104 -13.85 -9.54 -0.27
CA LYS A 104 -12.79 -8.82 0.43
C LYS A 104 -11.91 -8.01 -0.54
N VAL A 105 -11.55 -8.54 -1.70
CA VAL A 105 -10.77 -7.80 -2.71
C VAL A 105 -11.52 -6.53 -3.16
N THR A 106 -12.80 -6.66 -3.50
CA THR A 106 -13.56 -5.54 -4.06
C THR A 106 -14.09 -4.57 -3.00
N ASP A 107 -14.48 -5.07 -1.83
CA ASP A 107 -15.28 -4.31 -0.88
C ASP A 107 -14.50 -3.94 0.39
N LEU A 108 -13.45 -4.70 0.75
CA LEU A 108 -12.51 -4.34 1.82
C LEU A 108 -11.34 -3.54 1.24
N VAL A 109 -10.62 -4.09 0.27
CA VAL A 109 -9.39 -3.50 -0.30
C VAL A 109 -9.68 -2.47 -1.39
N GLY A 110 -10.85 -2.56 -2.04
CA GLY A 110 -11.22 -1.66 -3.15
C GLY A 110 -10.39 -1.86 -4.42
N ALA A 111 -9.87 -3.07 -4.62
CA ALA A 111 -9.17 -3.48 -5.84
C ALA A 111 -10.12 -4.24 -6.80
N PRO A 112 -9.81 -4.29 -8.10
CA PRO A 112 -10.57 -5.09 -9.05
C PRO A 112 -10.54 -6.59 -8.72
N ALA A 113 -11.64 -7.29 -9.00
CA ALA A 113 -11.71 -8.75 -8.94
C ALA A 113 -11.07 -9.39 -10.18
N GLY A 114 -10.53 -10.59 -10.01
CA GLY A 114 -9.97 -11.40 -11.09
C GLY A 114 -8.46 -11.54 -11.06
N ARG A 115 -7.95 -12.32 -12.02
CA ARG A 115 -6.53 -12.30 -12.38
C ARG A 115 -6.23 -11.02 -13.16
N GLU A 116 -4.98 -10.60 -13.11
CA GLU A 116 -4.48 -9.59 -14.03
C GLU A 116 -4.39 -10.14 -15.46
N ASP A 117 -4.51 -9.24 -16.44
CA ASP A 117 -4.37 -9.59 -17.85
C ASP A 117 -2.98 -10.18 -18.12
N ALA A 118 -2.96 -11.42 -18.60
CA ALA A 118 -1.73 -12.12 -18.95
C ALA A 118 -0.90 -11.35 -19.99
N ALA A 119 -1.54 -10.60 -20.90
CA ALA A 119 -0.82 -9.78 -21.87
C ALA A 119 -0.04 -8.63 -21.22
N LEU A 120 -0.55 -8.05 -20.12
CA LEU A 120 0.17 -7.01 -19.37
C LEU A 120 1.39 -7.58 -18.66
N ILE A 121 1.28 -8.81 -18.14
CA ILE A 121 2.40 -9.51 -17.50
C ILE A 121 3.48 -9.81 -18.55
N GLU A 122 3.09 -10.36 -19.70
CA GLU A 122 4.05 -10.69 -20.77
C GLU A 122 4.68 -9.43 -21.41
N ASP A 123 3.96 -8.30 -21.53
CA ASP A 123 4.54 -7.01 -21.93
C ASP A 123 5.65 -6.57 -20.96
N ALA A 124 5.39 -6.61 -19.65
CA ALA A 124 6.40 -6.25 -18.65
C ALA A 124 7.59 -7.24 -18.67
N ARG A 125 7.35 -8.54 -18.88
CA ARG A 125 8.43 -9.54 -19.03
C ARG A 125 9.28 -9.28 -20.27
N ALA A 126 8.67 -8.87 -21.39
CA ALA A 126 9.40 -8.51 -22.60
C ALA A 126 10.29 -7.26 -22.41
N LYS A 127 9.85 -6.30 -21.58
CA LYS A 127 10.69 -5.14 -21.21
C LYS A 127 11.87 -5.54 -20.33
N VAL A 128 11.64 -6.40 -19.32
CA VAL A 128 12.72 -6.98 -18.51
C VAL A 128 13.72 -7.71 -19.40
N ASP A 129 13.25 -8.52 -20.36
CA ASP A 129 14.09 -9.23 -21.33
C ASP A 129 14.98 -8.30 -22.16
N ALA A 130 14.40 -7.24 -22.71
CA ALA A 130 15.13 -6.25 -23.50
C ALA A 130 16.20 -5.51 -22.67
N LEU A 131 15.86 -5.11 -21.45
CA LEU A 131 16.79 -4.40 -20.55
C LEU A 131 17.93 -5.30 -20.05
N LEU A 132 17.65 -6.56 -19.73
CA LEU A 132 18.67 -7.55 -19.37
C LEU A 132 19.63 -7.81 -20.54
N THR A 133 19.10 -7.93 -21.76
CA THR A 133 19.89 -8.09 -22.98
C THR A 133 20.82 -6.90 -23.20
N LYS A 134 20.29 -5.67 -23.06
CA LYS A 134 21.08 -4.43 -23.12
C LYS A 134 22.18 -4.40 -22.05
N SER A 135 21.90 -4.94 -20.87
CA SER A 135 22.83 -5.02 -19.74
C SER A 135 23.82 -6.20 -19.81
N GLY A 136 23.81 -6.97 -20.91
CA GLY A 136 24.75 -8.05 -21.16
C GLY A 136 24.36 -9.43 -20.61
N PHE A 137 23.18 -9.55 -20.00
CA PHE A 137 22.61 -10.84 -19.58
C PHE A 137 21.86 -11.46 -20.75
N VAL A 138 22.54 -12.30 -21.55
CA VAL A 138 22.01 -12.82 -22.83
C VAL A 138 21.88 -14.35 -22.90
N ASN A 139 22.40 -15.07 -21.92
CA ASN A 139 22.42 -16.55 -21.94
C ASN A 139 21.34 -17.13 -21.03
N GLY A 140 20.61 -18.13 -21.54
CA GLY A 140 19.56 -18.85 -20.79
C GLY A 140 18.16 -18.27 -20.96
N SER A 141 17.20 -18.91 -20.30
CA SER A 141 15.82 -18.44 -20.16
C SER A 141 15.75 -17.07 -19.47
N LEU A 142 14.60 -16.40 -19.55
CA LEU A 142 14.41 -15.11 -18.89
C LEU A 142 14.61 -15.20 -17.36
N GLY A 143 14.11 -16.26 -16.73
CA GLY A 143 14.29 -16.50 -15.29
C GLY A 143 15.76 -16.71 -14.90
N GLU A 144 16.52 -17.49 -15.68
CA GLU A 144 17.96 -17.67 -15.46
C GLU A 144 18.73 -16.35 -15.57
N ARG A 145 18.33 -15.48 -16.52
CA ARG A 145 18.95 -14.15 -16.69
C ARG A 145 18.59 -13.18 -15.57
N VAL A 146 17.34 -13.19 -15.08
CA VAL A 146 16.96 -12.44 -13.88
C VAL A 146 17.77 -12.90 -12.67
N SER A 147 17.90 -14.21 -12.44
CA SER A 147 18.70 -14.74 -11.33
C SER A 147 20.17 -14.33 -11.46
N ALA A 148 20.77 -14.47 -12.64
CA ALA A 148 22.14 -14.07 -12.88
C ALA A 148 22.36 -12.56 -12.65
N TRP A 149 21.39 -11.72 -13.02
CA TRP A 149 21.43 -10.29 -12.74
C TRP A 149 21.29 -9.99 -11.25
N GLU A 150 20.32 -10.60 -10.55
CA GLU A 150 20.15 -10.43 -9.11
C GLU A 150 21.40 -10.86 -8.34
N ASP A 151 22.01 -11.99 -8.72
CA ASP A 151 23.25 -12.51 -8.11
C ASP A 151 24.45 -11.60 -8.38
N ALA A 152 24.61 -11.11 -9.62
CA ALA A 152 25.71 -10.23 -10.01
C ALA A 152 25.60 -8.81 -9.41
N ARG A 153 24.40 -8.41 -8.99
CA ARG A 153 24.11 -7.09 -8.41
C ARG A 153 23.76 -7.15 -6.92
N ALA A 154 23.83 -8.32 -6.31
CA ALA A 154 23.51 -8.53 -4.91
C ALA A 154 24.42 -7.69 -4.01
N ILE A 155 23.81 -6.99 -3.04
CA ILE A 155 24.54 -6.33 -1.97
C ILE A 155 24.99 -7.41 -0.97
N PRO A 156 26.28 -7.48 -0.61
CA PRO A 156 26.72 -8.34 0.48
C PRO A 156 25.94 -8.03 1.76
N THR A 157 25.49 -9.05 2.49
CA THR A 157 24.56 -8.89 3.62
C THR A 157 25.06 -7.90 4.67
N GLU A 158 26.36 -7.90 4.94
CA GLU A 158 27.04 -7.00 5.88
C GLU A 158 27.09 -5.53 5.42
N LYS A 159 26.81 -5.26 4.14
CA LYS A 159 26.78 -3.91 3.56
C LYS A 159 25.37 -3.35 3.39
N ILE A 160 24.32 -4.15 3.60
CA ILE A 160 22.92 -3.73 3.37
C ILE A 160 22.59 -2.47 4.17
N GLU A 161 22.96 -2.41 5.45
CA GLU A 161 22.66 -1.25 6.29
C GLU A 161 23.36 0.02 5.79
N THR A 162 24.64 -0.07 5.39
CA THR A 162 25.38 1.05 4.81
C THR A 162 24.70 1.57 3.55
N VAL A 163 24.36 0.68 2.61
CA VAL A 163 23.71 1.06 1.35
C VAL A 163 22.30 1.62 1.61
N PHE A 164 21.57 1.07 2.58
CA PHE A 164 20.27 1.60 3.02
C PHE A 164 20.40 3.06 3.48
N ARG A 165 21.40 3.38 4.32
CA ARG A 165 21.60 4.75 4.82
C ARG A 165 21.99 5.73 3.72
N GLU A 166 22.85 5.33 2.80
CA GLU A 166 23.21 6.14 1.63
C GLU A 166 21.98 6.45 0.77
N LEU A 167 21.21 5.41 0.41
CA LEU A 167 19.98 5.55 -0.37
C LEU A 167 18.94 6.43 0.32
N MET A 168 18.77 6.25 1.62
CA MET A 168 17.78 7.00 2.40
C MET A 168 18.16 8.48 2.50
N ALA A 169 19.45 8.82 2.63
CA ALA A 169 19.90 10.21 2.63
C ALA A 169 19.59 10.90 1.28
N ASP A 170 19.88 10.25 0.16
CA ASP A 170 19.57 10.76 -1.18
C ASP A 170 18.07 10.90 -1.39
N ALA A 171 17.31 9.88 -1.00
CA ALA A 171 15.86 9.86 -1.11
C ALA A 171 15.21 10.96 -0.26
N LYS A 172 15.70 11.21 0.96
CA LYS A 172 15.24 12.29 1.83
C LYS A 172 15.51 13.65 1.18
N ALA A 173 16.74 13.90 0.71
CA ALA A 173 17.10 15.17 0.09
C ALA A 173 16.23 15.48 -1.15
N ARG A 174 15.92 14.47 -1.95
CA ARG A 174 15.02 14.61 -3.10
C ARG A 174 13.57 14.81 -2.67
N THR A 175 13.11 14.09 -1.65
CA THR A 175 11.75 14.22 -1.09
C THR A 175 11.52 15.62 -0.52
N ASP A 176 12.45 16.13 0.28
CA ASP A 176 12.38 17.47 0.89
C ASP A 176 12.30 18.56 -0.19
N LYS A 177 12.97 18.35 -1.33
CA LYS A 177 12.98 19.28 -2.46
C LYS A 177 11.73 19.19 -3.34
N LEU A 178 11.26 17.98 -3.62
CA LEU A 178 10.29 17.71 -4.69
C LEU A 178 8.87 17.45 -4.19
N ILE A 179 8.71 17.02 -2.93
CA ILE A 179 7.44 16.53 -2.38
C ILE A 179 7.04 17.33 -1.14
N PHE A 180 7.83 17.22 -0.07
CA PHE A 180 7.42 17.63 1.27
C PHE A 180 8.64 17.71 2.20
N ASP A 181 8.76 18.77 2.99
CA ASP A 181 9.79 18.89 4.04
C ASP A 181 9.53 17.89 5.16
N THR A 182 10.32 16.81 5.19
CA THR A 182 10.16 15.69 6.12
C THR A 182 10.72 15.96 7.52
N GLY A 183 11.32 17.13 7.75
CA GLY A 183 11.90 17.49 9.04
C GLY A 183 13.01 16.53 9.49
N ASP A 184 13.06 16.26 10.80
CA ASP A 184 14.09 15.43 11.44
C ASP A 184 13.70 13.95 11.58
N TYR A 185 12.66 13.49 10.87
CA TYR A 185 12.29 12.08 10.89
C TYR A 185 13.45 11.22 10.38
N ASP A 186 13.70 10.08 11.03
CA ASP A 186 14.71 9.12 10.63
C ASP A 186 14.16 7.70 10.74
N MET A 187 14.71 6.80 9.95
CA MET A 187 14.37 5.39 9.99
C MET A 187 15.62 4.52 9.98
N VAL A 188 15.65 3.51 10.85
CA VAL A 188 16.72 2.54 10.94
C VAL A 188 16.27 1.19 10.38
N LEU A 189 17.20 0.44 9.80
CA LEU A 189 16.90 -0.88 9.28
C LEU A 189 16.73 -1.88 10.44
N ASN A 190 15.72 -2.74 10.37
CA ASN A 190 15.48 -3.83 11.31
C ASN A 190 15.49 -5.18 10.56
N PRO A 191 16.60 -5.93 10.60
CA PRO A 191 16.68 -7.24 9.96
C PRO A 191 15.72 -8.25 10.59
N VAL A 192 14.87 -8.87 9.77
CA VAL A 192 13.92 -9.93 10.18
C VAL A 192 14.05 -11.15 9.27
N ARG A 193 13.53 -12.30 9.73
CA ARG A 193 13.52 -13.58 9.00
C ARG A 193 12.22 -14.32 9.22
N GLY A 194 11.89 -15.26 8.33
CA GLY A 194 10.66 -16.06 8.39
C GLY A 194 9.40 -15.28 8.01
N MET A 195 9.54 -14.04 7.53
CA MET A 195 8.41 -13.17 7.25
C MET A 195 7.76 -13.52 5.90
N PHE A 196 6.45 -13.27 5.78
CA PHE A 196 5.73 -13.40 4.51
C PHE A 196 5.87 -12.16 3.62
N TYR A 197 6.28 -11.03 4.20
CA TYR A 197 6.52 -9.75 3.52
C TYR A 197 8.01 -9.56 3.18
N THR A 198 8.28 -8.66 2.24
CA THR A 198 9.65 -8.26 1.84
C THR A 198 10.20 -7.20 2.78
N ALA A 199 9.42 -6.14 3.01
CA ALA A 199 9.70 -5.09 3.97
C ALA A 199 8.39 -4.65 4.65
N ARG A 200 8.52 -3.90 5.75
CA ARG A 200 7.39 -3.27 6.43
C ARG A 200 7.84 -2.01 7.18
N CYS A 201 7.13 -0.90 6.94
CA CYS A 201 7.26 0.32 7.72
C CYS A 201 6.68 0.16 9.13
N SER A 202 7.52 0.37 10.14
CA SER A 202 7.14 0.55 11.54
C SER A 202 7.37 2.00 11.96
N PHE A 203 6.52 2.90 11.44
CA PHE A 203 6.68 4.36 11.56
C PHE A 203 6.91 4.84 13.00
N ASP A 204 6.06 4.42 13.94
CA ASP A 204 6.16 4.84 15.36
C ASP A 204 7.45 4.38 16.04
N GLN A 205 8.12 3.36 15.50
CA GLN A 205 9.40 2.86 16.01
C GLN A 205 10.60 3.42 15.26
N GLY A 206 10.39 4.18 14.18
CA GLY A 206 11.45 4.62 13.28
C GLY A 206 12.21 3.44 12.68
N LYS A 207 11.50 2.36 12.30
CA LYS A 207 12.13 1.12 11.78
C LYS A 207 11.53 0.67 10.45
N MET A 208 12.41 0.18 9.57
CA MET A 208 12.03 -0.60 8.40
C MET A 208 12.38 -2.06 8.65
N ASP A 209 11.37 -2.92 8.82
CA ASP A 209 11.62 -4.35 8.79
C ASP A 209 12.07 -4.73 7.38
N LEU A 210 13.17 -5.49 7.25
CA LEU A 210 13.63 -6.03 5.97
C LEU A 210 13.84 -7.54 6.12
N ASN A 211 13.27 -8.32 5.21
CA ASN A 211 13.35 -9.78 5.26
C ASN A 211 14.67 -10.29 4.67
N TYR A 212 15.58 -10.70 5.55
CA TYR A 212 16.93 -11.17 5.21
C TYR A 212 16.97 -12.62 4.69
N ASP A 213 15.81 -13.25 4.50
CA ASP A 213 15.72 -14.50 3.72
C ASP A 213 15.73 -14.25 2.21
N LEU A 214 15.72 -12.98 1.80
CA LEU A 214 15.83 -12.51 0.42
C LEU A 214 17.20 -11.89 0.15
N SER A 215 17.65 -11.99 -1.10
CA SER A 215 18.80 -11.24 -1.63
C SER A 215 18.31 -9.95 -2.30
N PHE A 216 19.04 -8.85 -2.11
CA PHE A 216 18.68 -7.54 -2.62
C PHE A 216 19.79 -6.96 -3.48
N THR A 217 19.43 -6.49 -4.68
CA THR A 217 20.29 -5.59 -5.45
C THR A 217 20.20 -4.16 -4.90
N ARG A 218 21.12 -3.29 -5.31
CA ARG A 218 21.03 -1.85 -4.97
C ARG A 218 19.72 -1.23 -5.48
N ALA A 219 19.29 -1.56 -6.69
CA ALA A 219 18.02 -1.10 -7.26
C ALA A 219 16.81 -1.58 -6.44
N ALA A 220 16.84 -2.83 -5.96
CA ALA A 220 15.80 -3.35 -5.09
C ALA A 220 15.73 -2.64 -3.75
N LEU A 221 16.89 -2.39 -3.11
CA LEU A 221 16.93 -1.65 -1.86
C LEU A 221 16.54 -0.17 -2.07
N LYS A 222 16.90 0.44 -3.21
CA LYS A 222 16.49 1.81 -3.59
C LYS A 222 14.97 1.92 -3.65
N HIS A 223 14.31 0.99 -4.34
CA HIS A 223 12.85 0.93 -4.37
C HIS A 223 12.27 0.81 -2.97
N LEU A 224 12.79 -0.10 -2.13
CA LEU A 224 12.24 -0.32 -0.79
C LEU A 224 12.43 0.90 0.14
N VAL A 225 13.56 1.60 0.05
CA VAL A 225 13.77 2.89 0.72
C VAL A 225 12.72 3.91 0.25
N CYS A 226 12.46 3.96 -1.06
CA CYS A 226 11.44 4.83 -1.61
C CYS A 226 10.03 4.46 -1.12
N HIS A 227 9.76 3.17 -1.00
CA HIS A 227 8.44 2.63 -0.68
C HIS A 227 8.09 2.81 0.81
N GLU A 228 9.00 2.45 1.72
CA GLU A 228 8.73 2.44 3.16
C GLU A 228 9.03 3.80 3.83
N VAL A 229 9.99 4.55 3.28
CA VAL A 229 10.54 5.75 3.93
C VAL A 229 10.25 7.03 3.13
N TYR A 230 11.04 7.30 2.09
CA TYR A 230 11.09 8.59 1.40
C TYR A 230 11.06 8.38 -0.12
N PRO A 231 10.02 8.78 -0.87
CA PRO A 231 8.90 9.61 -0.46
C PRO A 231 7.67 8.77 -0.02
N GLY A 232 7.81 7.50 0.32
CA GLY A 232 6.70 6.57 0.46
C GLY A 232 5.89 6.71 1.76
N HIS A 233 5.64 5.58 2.42
CA HIS A 233 4.72 5.50 3.58
C HIS A 233 5.04 6.52 4.68
N SER A 234 6.32 6.67 5.06
CA SER A 234 6.68 7.60 6.13
C SER A 234 6.43 9.07 5.73
N THR A 235 6.76 9.48 4.50
CA THR A 235 6.44 10.82 4.00
C THR A 235 4.94 11.08 3.96
N GLN A 236 4.14 10.10 3.54
CA GLN A 236 2.68 10.23 3.53
C GLN A 236 2.13 10.49 4.93
N LEU A 237 2.59 9.73 5.92
CA LEU A 237 2.22 9.89 7.32
C LEU A 237 2.56 11.29 7.84
N LEU A 238 3.79 11.76 7.58
CA LEU A 238 4.25 13.10 7.98
C LEU A 238 3.43 14.21 7.30
N SER A 239 3.22 14.10 5.99
CA SER A 239 2.49 15.09 5.20
C SER A 239 1.03 15.19 5.61
N THR A 240 0.37 14.05 5.80
CA THR A 240 -1.02 14.01 6.23
C THR A 240 -1.20 14.57 7.64
N LYS A 241 -0.30 14.24 8.58
CA LYS A 241 -0.32 14.83 9.93
C LYS A 241 -0.22 16.35 9.87
N LYS A 242 0.73 16.89 9.09
CA LYS A 242 0.87 18.34 8.91
C LYS A 242 -0.36 18.96 8.26
N ALA A 243 -0.97 18.30 7.27
CA ALA A 243 -2.17 18.80 6.61
C ALA A 243 -3.38 18.88 7.56
N VAL A 244 -3.55 17.89 8.45
CA VAL A 244 -4.62 17.93 9.46
C VAL A 244 -4.34 19.00 10.52
N ASP A 245 -3.10 19.12 11.00
CA ASP A 245 -2.72 20.15 11.98
C ASP A 245 -2.96 21.58 11.46
N GLU A 246 -2.84 21.78 10.15
CA GLU A 246 -3.11 23.05 9.47
C GLU A 246 -4.58 23.24 9.04
N GLY A 247 -5.45 22.27 9.35
CA GLY A 247 -6.87 22.31 8.95
C GLY A 247 -7.12 22.18 7.45
N ARG A 248 -6.14 21.66 6.69
CA ARG A 248 -6.22 21.43 5.24
C ARG A 248 -6.75 20.06 4.86
N ALA A 249 -6.67 19.10 5.78
CA ALA A 249 -7.20 17.75 5.61
C ALA A 249 -8.12 17.37 6.78
N PRO A 250 -9.14 16.52 6.54
CA PRO A 250 -10.00 16.01 7.59
C PRO A 250 -9.30 14.91 8.40
N ALA A 251 -9.77 14.66 9.62
CA ALA A 251 -9.11 13.75 10.57
C ALA A 251 -9.02 12.29 10.09
N ASP A 252 -9.86 11.86 9.15
CA ASP A 252 -9.83 10.50 8.59
C ASP A 252 -8.57 10.23 7.77
N ALA A 253 -7.86 11.28 7.35
CA ALA A 253 -6.56 11.15 6.72
C ALA A 253 -5.50 10.54 7.66
N LEU A 254 -5.69 10.64 8.99
CA LEU A 254 -4.75 10.10 9.99
C LEU A 254 -4.93 8.59 10.26
N LEU A 255 -5.86 7.93 9.57
CA LEU A 255 -6.14 6.50 9.75
C LEU A 255 -5.34 5.65 8.78
N ILE A 256 -4.49 4.77 9.31
CA ILE A 256 -3.95 3.64 8.55
C ILE A 256 -4.73 2.42 8.97
N THR A 257 -5.70 2.03 8.14
CA THR A 257 -6.64 0.95 8.45
C THR A 257 -6.18 -0.33 7.75
N THR A 258 -6.07 -1.43 8.51
CA THR A 258 -5.64 -2.73 7.98
C THR A 258 -6.52 -3.18 6.83
N ASP A 259 -5.89 -3.40 5.68
CA ASP A 259 -6.48 -3.89 4.43
C ASP A 259 -7.64 -3.06 3.84
N ALA A 260 -7.93 -1.88 4.39
CA ALA A 260 -8.98 -1.01 3.87
C ALA A 260 -8.56 -0.32 2.56
N ILE A 261 -9.53 0.30 1.89
CA ILE A 261 -9.35 0.93 0.58
C ILE A 261 -8.26 2.01 0.53
N THR A 262 -7.98 2.66 1.65
CA THR A 262 -6.86 3.62 1.76
C THR A 262 -5.53 2.95 1.45
N GLY A 263 -5.31 1.72 1.94
CA GLY A 263 -4.05 1.00 1.79
C GLY A 263 -3.66 0.78 0.34
N CYS A 264 -4.64 0.64 -0.57
CA CYS A 264 -4.37 0.53 -2.00
C CYS A 264 -3.65 1.77 -2.56
N VAL A 265 -4.10 2.98 -2.24
CA VAL A 265 -3.39 4.19 -2.67
C VAL A 265 -2.04 4.34 -1.96
N GLN A 266 -1.93 3.91 -0.70
CA GLN A 266 -0.68 3.97 0.07
C GLN A 266 0.41 3.09 -0.54
N GLU A 267 0.07 1.87 -0.93
CA GLU A 267 0.96 0.96 -1.67
C GLU A 267 1.36 1.55 -3.02
N GLY A 268 0.41 2.20 -3.70
CA GLY A 268 0.71 2.92 -4.94
C GLY A 268 1.68 4.09 -4.78
N ILE A 269 1.59 4.83 -3.67
CA ILE A 269 2.54 5.90 -3.33
C ILE A 269 3.94 5.30 -3.13
N GLY A 270 4.03 4.19 -2.40
CA GLY A 270 5.28 3.49 -2.16
C GLY A 270 5.92 2.98 -3.45
N ASP A 271 5.16 2.25 -4.27
CA ASP A 271 5.66 1.66 -5.53
C ASP A 271 5.98 2.71 -6.60
N GLN A 272 5.33 3.89 -6.58
CA GLN A 272 5.68 5.02 -7.45
C GLN A 272 6.74 5.95 -6.86
N GLY A 273 7.23 5.69 -5.64
CA GLY A 273 8.09 6.59 -4.88
C GLY A 273 9.34 7.02 -5.66
N ALA A 274 10.07 6.06 -6.26
CA ALA A 274 11.27 6.36 -7.04
C ALA A 274 10.98 7.26 -8.26
N HIS A 275 9.82 7.11 -8.91
CA HIS A 275 9.40 7.99 -9.99
C HIS A 275 9.04 9.40 -9.51
N LEU A 276 8.44 9.53 -8.33
CA LEU A 276 8.00 10.82 -7.78
C LEU A 276 9.16 11.75 -7.41
N ILE A 277 10.33 11.19 -7.12
CA ILE A 277 11.54 11.93 -6.73
C ILE A 277 12.70 11.83 -7.75
N ASP A 278 12.39 11.45 -8.99
CA ASP A 278 13.34 11.31 -10.10
C ASP A 278 14.56 10.44 -9.74
N PHE A 279 14.34 9.30 -9.07
CA PHE A 279 15.39 8.44 -8.50
C PHE A 279 15.59 7.12 -9.27
N ILE A 280 15.19 7.08 -10.54
CA ILE A 280 15.54 6.02 -11.49
C ILE A 280 16.64 6.59 -12.38
N GLU A 281 17.85 6.07 -12.24
CA GLU A 281 19.06 6.75 -12.74
C GLU A 281 19.86 5.90 -13.73
N ASP A 282 19.67 4.58 -13.71
CA ASP A 282 20.43 3.64 -14.52
C ASP A 282 19.62 2.42 -14.99
N ASP A 283 20.24 1.60 -15.82
CA ASP A 283 19.63 0.39 -16.39
C ASP A 283 19.24 -0.63 -15.30
N ASP A 284 19.96 -0.71 -14.18
CA ASP A 284 19.64 -1.64 -13.09
C ASP A 284 18.34 -1.20 -12.36
N ASP A 285 18.13 0.11 -12.19
CA ASP A 285 16.87 0.65 -11.69
C ASP A 285 15.71 0.37 -12.66
N GLU A 286 15.91 0.59 -13.98
CA GLU A 286 14.88 0.30 -14.99
C GLU A 286 14.49 -1.18 -15.02
N ILE A 287 15.49 -2.09 -14.93
CA ILE A 287 15.24 -3.54 -14.81
C ILE A 287 14.40 -3.83 -13.58
N HIS A 288 14.76 -3.25 -12.43
CA HIS A 288 14.03 -3.50 -11.18
C HIS A 288 12.58 -3.00 -11.24
N VAL A 289 12.34 -1.82 -11.84
CA VAL A 289 10.99 -1.25 -12.01
C VAL A 289 10.09 -2.20 -12.80
N GLU A 290 10.55 -2.68 -13.95
CA GLU A 290 9.75 -3.61 -14.77
C GLU A 290 9.61 -4.99 -14.11
N LEU A 291 10.65 -5.48 -13.43
CA LEU A 291 10.58 -6.73 -12.68
C LEU A 291 9.58 -6.65 -11.51
N ARG A 292 9.49 -5.49 -10.83
CA ARG A 292 8.46 -5.22 -9.81
C ARG A 292 7.07 -5.21 -10.42
N ARG A 293 6.89 -4.62 -11.60
CA ARG A 293 5.62 -4.64 -12.34
C ARG A 293 5.17 -6.07 -12.63
N VAL A 294 6.06 -6.92 -13.14
CA VAL A 294 5.81 -8.36 -13.34
C VAL A 294 5.42 -9.03 -12.02
N ARG A 295 6.22 -8.86 -10.97
CA ARG A 295 6.02 -9.52 -9.67
C ARG A 295 4.71 -9.09 -9.00
N SER A 296 4.33 -7.81 -9.12
CA SER A 296 3.11 -7.27 -8.53
C SER A 296 1.83 -7.78 -9.24
N ALA A 297 1.83 -7.81 -10.57
CA ALA A 297 0.73 -8.40 -11.33
C ALA A 297 0.62 -9.92 -11.09
N ALA A 298 1.74 -10.63 -11.15
CA ALA A 298 1.77 -12.07 -10.95
C ALA A 298 1.35 -12.49 -9.53
N GLN A 299 1.76 -11.78 -8.48
CA GLN A 299 1.28 -12.10 -7.11
C GLN A 299 -0.23 -11.90 -6.97
N THR A 300 -0.80 -10.89 -7.64
CA THR A 300 -2.24 -10.62 -7.62
C THR A 300 -3.01 -11.76 -8.30
N SER A 301 -2.58 -12.15 -9.51
CA SER A 301 -3.11 -13.32 -10.21
C SER A 301 -2.95 -14.62 -9.42
N ALA A 302 -1.79 -14.84 -8.78
CA ALA A 302 -1.52 -16.02 -7.98
C ALA A 302 -2.44 -16.12 -6.75
N ALA A 303 -2.71 -15.00 -6.08
CA ALA A 303 -3.65 -14.97 -4.97
C ALA A 303 -5.07 -15.34 -5.43
N TRP A 304 -5.51 -14.83 -6.59
CA TRP A 304 -6.80 -15.18 -7.18
C TRP A 304 -6.88 -16.67 -7.57
N MET A 305 -5.84 -17.19 -8.23
CA MET A 305 -5.70 -18.61 -8.59
C MET A 305 -5.86 -19.52 -7.37
N LEU A 306 -5.17 -19.17 -6.28
CA LEU A 306 -5.18 -19.96 -5.06
C LEU A 306 -6.53 -19.88 -4.33
N MET A 307 -7.05 -18.66 -4.15
CA MET A 307 -8.12 -18.40 -3.19
C MET A 307 -9.53 -18.43 -3.79
N VAL A 308 -9.65 -18.25 -5.10
CA VAL A 308 -10.95 -18.22 -5.79
C VAL A 308 -11.10 -19.42 -6.72
N GLU A 309 -10.09 -19.69 -7.54
CA GLU A 309 -10.16 -20.74 -8.56
C GLU A 309 -9.76 -22.13 -8.04
N GLY A 310 -9.18 -22.19 -6.84
CA GLY A 310 -8.78 -23.46 -6.21
C GLY A 310 -7.63 -24.16 -6.93
N VAL A 311 -6.79 -23.42 -7.65
CA VAL A 311 -5.58 -23.97 -8.28
C VAL A 311 -4.67 -24.56 -7.19
N PRO A 312 -4.13 -25.78 -7.36
CA PRO A 312 -3.28 -26.41 -6.36
C PRO A 312 -2.11 -25.50 -5.96
N ARG A 313 -1.80 -25.48 -4.65
CA ARG A 313 -0.76 -24.61 -4.09
C ARG A 313 0.58 -24.72 -4.82
N GLU A 314 0.98 -25.92 -5.22
CA GLU A 314 2.25 -26.14 -5.93
C GLU A 314 2.22 -25.57 -7.36
N ASP A 315 1.08 -25.66 -8.05
CA ASP A 315 0.92 -25.06 -9.38
C ASP A 315 0.96 -23.53 -9.31
N VAL A 316 0.38 -22.94 -8.25
CA VAL A 316 0.50 -21.50 -7.97
C VAL A 316 1.95 -21.12 -7.61
N ALA A 317 2.66 -21.97 -6.86
CA ALA A 317 4.07 -21.76 -6.56
C ALA A 317 4.92 -21.76 -7.84
N ASN A 318 4.69 -22.72 -8.74
CA ASN A 318 5.37 -22.80 -10.04
C ASN A 318 5.05 -21.58 -10.91
N TYR A 319 3.78 -21.14 -10.94
CA TYR A 319 3.42 -19.91 -11.64
C TYR A 319 4.22 -18.70 -11.13
N LEU A 320 4.38 -18.54 -9.81
CA LEU A 320 5.20 -17.47 -9.23
C LEU A 320 6.70 -17.62 -9.53
N ARG A 321 7.24 -18.84 -9.51
CA ARG A 321 8.64 -19.10 -9.89
C ARG A 321 8.90 -18.75 -11.35
N ASP A 322 8.04 -19.22 -12.25
CA ASP A 322 8.26 -19.14 -13.69
C ASP A 322 7.86 -17.79 -14.29
N THR A 323 6.75 -17.21 -13.81
CA THR A 323 6.19 -15.97 -14.35
C THR A 323 6.74 -14.76 -13.62
N ALA A 324 6.75 -14.78 -12.28
CA ALA A 324 7.25 -13.68 -11.47
C ALA A 324 8.77 -13.70 -11.29
N MET A 325 9.43 -14.81 -11.65
CA MET A 325 10.87 -15.01 -11.48
C MET A 325 11.27 -14.71 -10.03
N GLY A 326 10.43 -15.16 -9.09
CA GLY A 326 10.54 -14.85 -7.67
C GLY A 326 11.51 -15.77 -6.95
N GLN A 327 12.24 -15.22 -5.98
CA GLN A 327 13.05 -16.01 -5.05
C GLN A 327 12.16 -16.92 -4.20
N GLU A 328 12.64 -18.12 -3.82
CA GLU A 328 11.81 -19.12 -3.15
C GLU A 328 11.19 -18.61 -1.83
N ALA A 329 11.95 -17.86 -1.03
CA ALA A 329 11.42 -17.25 0.20
C ALA A 329 10.27 -16.27 -0.09
N TRP A 330 10.35 -15.51 -1.20
CA TRP A 330 9.28 -14.62 -1.65
C TRP A 330 8.06 -15.41 -2.11
N VAL A 331 8.24 -16.45 -2.92
CA VAL A 331 7.16 -17.34 -3.40
C VAL A 331 6.37 -17.92 -2.23
N GLN A 332 7.07 -18.52 -1.26
CA GLN A 332 6.41 -19.08 -0.07
C GLN A 332 5.74 -17.99 0.77
N GLY A 333 6.36 -16.81 0.87
CA GLY A 333 5.78 -15.65 1.52
C GLY A 333 4.45 -15.21 0.90
N ARG A 334 4.38 -15.08 -0.44
CA ARG A 334 3.15 -14.71 -1.16
C ARG A 334 2.03 -15.73 -0.96
N LEU A 335 2.36 -17.03 -1.01
CA LEU A 335 1.38 -18.09 -0.77
C LEU A 335 0.87 -18.12 0.68
N ARG A 336 1.73 -17.79 1.67
CA ARG A 336 1.30 -17.64 3.07
C ARG A 336 0.40 -16.42 3.25
N MET A 337 0.79 -15.29 2.65
CA MET A 337 0.02 -14.05 2.73
C MET A 337 -1.36 -14.25 2.09
N ALA A 338 -1.44 -14.79 0.87
CA ALA A 338 -2.69 -15.02 0.15
C ALA A 338 -3.69 -15.86 0.95
N ALA A 339 -3.19 -16.88 1.66
CA ALA A 339 -4.00 -17.76 2.49
C ALA A 339 -4.46 -17.13 3.82
N HIS A 340 -3.93 -15.97 4.20
CA HIS A 340 -4.31 -15.31 5.45
C HIS A 340 -5.77 -14.81 5.39
N PRO A 341 -6.66 -15.17 6.34
CA PRO A 341 -8.08 -14.86 6.25
C PRO A 341 -8.43 -13.38 6.14
N PHE A 342 -7.67 -12.52 6.83
CA PHE A 342 -7.83 -11.06 6.80
C PHE A 342 -6.91 -10.40 5.74
N ARG A 343 -5.59 -10.58 5.87
CA ARG A 343 -4.53 -9.99 5.01
C ARG A 343 -4.40 -10.50 3.58
N GLY A 344 -4.91 -11.69 3.25
CA GLY A 344 -4.73 -12.27 1.91
C GLY A 344 -5.23 -11.40 0.76
N PRO A 345 -6.48 -10.89 0.82
CA PRO A 345 -7.03 -9.95 -0.16
C PRO A 345 -6.16 -8.71 -0.42
N PHE A 346 -5.41 -8.25 0.58
CA PHE A 346 -4.57 -7.06 0.46
C PHE A 346 -3.45 -7.20 -0.56
N ILE A 347 -3.09 -8.41 -0.99
CA ILE A 347 -2.12 -8.60 -2.10
C ILE A 347 -2.54 -7.85 -3.37
N SER A 348 -3.85 -7.73 -3.63
CA SER A 348 -4.36 -7.00 -4.80
C SER A 348 -4.07 -5.49 -4.77
N SER A 349 -3.80 -4.94 -3.58
CA SER A 349 -3.52 -3.53 -3.37
C SER A 349 -2.21 -3.08 -4.02
N TYR A 350 -1.19 -3.94 -4.03
CA TYR A 350 0.11 -3.62 -4.62
C TYR A 350 0.00 -3.29 -6.12
N TRP A 351 -0.75 -4.10 -6.88
CA TRP A 351 -0.92 -3.85 -8.30
C TRP A 351 -1.94 -2.74 -8.57
N ALA A 352 -3.14 -2.87 -8.01
CA ALA A 352 -4.22 -1.91 -8.26
C ALA A 352 -3.86 -0.50 -7.81
N GLY A 353 -3.19 -0.39 -6.67
CA GLY A 353 -2.69 0.85 -6.09
C GLY A 353 -1.62 1.50 -6.94
N ASN A 354 -0.57 0.74 -7.27
CA ASN A 354 0.51 1.19 -8.14
C ASN A 354 -0.04 1.71 -9.48
N GLU A 355 -0.92 0.94 -10.12
CA GLU A 355 -1.50 1.33 -11.40
C GLU A 355 -2.42 2.57 -11.30
N ALA A 356 -3.18 2.73 -10.20
CA ALA A 356 -4.00 3.91 -9.99
C ALA A 356 -3.14 5.18 -9.84
N VAL A 357 -2.10 5.12 -9.00
CA VAL A 357 -1.17 6.26 -8.81
C VAL A 357 -0.40 6.53 -10.10
N ARG A 358 0.11 5.50 -10.78
CA ARG A 358 0.83 5.61 -12.06
C ARG A 358 -0.01 6.27 -13.15
N ARG A 359 -1.25 5.81 -13.36
CA ARG A 359 -2.17 6.38 -14.37
C ARG A 359 -2.44 7.86 -14.17
N VAL A 360 -2.56 8.31 -12.92
CA VAL A 360 -2.72 9.73 -12.63
C VAL A 360 -1.39 10.47 -12.82
N ARG A 361 -0.29 9.98 -12.24
CA ARG A 361 1.06 10.57 -12.36
C ARG A 361 1.46 10.82 -13.81
N GLU A 362 1.24 9.85 -14.70
CA GLU A 362 1.65 9.91 -16.11
C GLU A 362 0.83 10.89 -16.97
N ARG A 363 -0.40 11.25 -16.54
CA ARG A 363 -1.26 12.18 -17.29
C ARG A 363 -1.33 13.59 -16.69
N VAL A 364 -0.84 13.78 -15.47
CA VAL A 364 -0.77 15.09 -14.78
C VAL A 364 0.18 16.01 -15.53
N THR A 365 -0.24 17.26 -15.78
CA THR A 365 0.63 18.28 -16.38
C THR A 365 1.55 18.91 -15.34
N LYS A 366 2.62 19.59 -15.79
CA LYS A 366 3.54 20.31 -14.90
C LYS A 366 2.83 21.32 -13.99
N ASP A 367 1.82 22.02 -14.51
CA ASP A 367 1.05 23.02 -13.75
C ASP A 367 0.12 22.37 -12.71
N GLN A 368 -0.30 21.13 -12.96
CA GLN A 368 -1.14 20.35 -12.04
C GLN A 368 -0.33 19.62 -10.98
N TRP A 369 1.00 19.49 -11.15
CA TRP A 369 1.87 18.69 -10.29
C TRP A 369 1.78 19.07 -8.80
N PRO A 370 1.83 20.35 -8.39
CA PRO A 370 1.71 20.70 -6.97
C PRO A 370 0.36 20.26 -6.37
N THR A 371 -0.73 20.42 -7.12
CA THR A 371 -2.08 20.00 -6.69
C THR A 371 -2.21 18.48 -6.65
N PHE A 372 -1.57 17.77 -7.59
CA PHE A 372 -1.51 16.30 -7.57
C PHE A 372 -0.78 15.79 -6.33
N LEU A 373 0.37 16.38 -5.98
CA LEU A 373 1.11 16.02 -4.79
C LEU A 373 0.30 16.26 -3.52
N ASP A 374 -0.39 17.41 -3.39
CA ASP A 374 -1.27 17.67 -2.24
C ASP A 374 -2.44 16.68 -2.18
N ALA A 375 -3.06 16.35 -3.33
CA ALA A 375 -4.10 15.34 -3.38
C ALA A 375 -3.60 13.95 -2.95
N LEU A 376 -2.38 13.58 -3.35
CA LEU A 376 -1.79 12.27 -3.08
C LEU A 376 -1.28 12.12 -1.64
N TYR A 377 -0.65 13.17 -1.08
CA TYR A 377 0.07 13.11 0.20
C TYR A 377 -0.65 13.73 1.40
N SER A 378 -1.64 14.59 1.18
CA SER A 378 -2.33 15.29 2.28
C SER A 378 -3.69 14.69 2.62
N ASN A 379 -4.28 13.89 1.73
CA ASN A 379 -5.65 13.39 1.87
C ASN A 379 -5.72 11.86 1.78
N ALA A 380 -6.68 11.26 2.49
CA ALA A 380 -7.04 9.87 2.24
C ALA A 380 -7.79 9.73 0.92
N ASN A 381 -7.38 8.75 0.12
CA ASN A 381 -7.97 8.45 -1.18
C ASN A 381 -8.20 6.94 -1.32
N SER A 382 -9.20 6.58 -2.11
CA SER A 382 -9.33 5.30 -2.78
C SER A 382 -8.76 5.38 -4.21
N PRO A 383 -8.44 4.25 -4.86
CA PRO A 383 -8.03 4.23 -6.26
C PRO A 383 -9.00 5.00 -7.16
N GLN A 384 -10.31 4.75 -6.99
CA GLN A 384 -11.37 5.41 -7.76
C GLN A 384 -11.42 6.91 -7.51
N SER A 385 -11.31 7.36 -6.25
CA SER A 385 -11.31 8.80 -5.96
C SER A 385 -10.08 9.52 -6.49
N LEU A 386 -8.90 8.89 -6.44
CA LEU A 386 -7.66 9.46 -6.97
C LEU A 386 -7.72 9.59 -8.49
N GLU A 387 -8.28 8.60 -9.18
CA GLU A 387 -8.44 8.63 -10.64
C GLU A 387 -9.38 9.75 -11.14
N MET A 388 -10.18 10.37 -10.27
CA MET A 388 -10.99 11.54 -10.64
C MET A 388 -10.18 12.83 -10.77
N PHE A 389 -8.89 12.85 -10.43
CA PHE A 389 -8.02 14.01 -10.62
C PHE A 389 -8.09 14.53 -12.08
N PRO A 390 -8.18 15.86 -12.33
CA PRO A 390 -7.92 16.98 -11.41
C PRO A 390 -9.15 17.48 -10.62
N GLN A 391 -10.25 16.73 -10.58
CA GLN A 391 -11.34 17.08 -9.66
C GLN A 391 -10.78 17.01 -8.22
N THR A 392 -10.89 18.10 -7.47
CA THR A 392 -10.40 18.19 -6.09
C THR A 392 -11.52 18.62 -5.17
N VAL A 393 -11.40 18.19 -3.91
CA VAL A 393 -12.30 18.57 -2.83
C VAL A 393 -11.70 19.82 -2.21
N ILE A 394 -12.10 21.00 -2.66
CA ILE A 394 -11.72 22.23 -1.96
C ILE A 394 -12.85 22.59 -1.00
N GLU A 395 -13.00 21.78 0.04
CA GLU A 395 -13.65 22.24 1.28
C GLU A 395 -12.52 22.55 2.26
N LYS A 396 -12.46 23.78 2.77
CA LYS A 396 -11.57 24.12 3.89
C LYS A 396 -12.39 24.01 5.17
N ALA A 397 -11.75 23.63 6.28
CA ALA A 397 -12.36 23.77 7.59
C ALA A 397 -12.90 25.21 7.74
N SER A 398 -14.18 25.34 8.12
CA SER A 398 -14.72 26.65 8.45
C SER A 398 -13.97 27.15 9.68
N ALA A 399 -13.37 28.33 9.58
CA ALA A 399 -12.56 28.94 10.65
C ALA A 399 -13.34 29.17 11.94
#